data_AF-S6CPM3-F1
#
_entry.id   AF-S6CPM3-F1
#
_cell.length_a   1.000
_cell.length_b   1.000
_cell.length_c   1.000
_cell.angle_alpha   90.00
_cell.angle_beta   90.00
_cell.angle_gamma   90.00
#
_symmetry.space_group_name_H-M   'P 1'
#
loop_
_entity.id
_entity.type
_entity.pdbx_description
1 polymer ?
#
loop_
_entity_poly.entity_id
_entity_poly.type
_entity_poly.pdbx_seq_one_letter_code
_entity_poly.pdbx_strand_id
1 'polypeptide(L)'
;MVAGHLQEKNDFYYIVLSYKDAAGKRKTKWEATGLSVKRNKKKAEALLLERRRNFMVPTAPAEIRLDDDILFSDFMLKWLEVTKSTIQITTYASYQGMVERVIVPYFRKRNIKLVDLKATDLQDFYTKQLERVKANSVIHYHANIHKALKYAVKIDLIPTNPADKVERPKKNEFKGSYYSAEEIHALTEVAEGTKLEIPVLLASFYGLRRSEVLGLKWDAIDFEANTLEIKHIVTQASIDGKKVLIQADRAKTKSSLRTLPLVPPIRDRLLMLKGQQDTYRRLCGKSYNREYLGYLCVDEIGNIIRPNYVSEQFPKLLEKNGLRPIRFHDLRHSCASLLLANGVPMKQIQEWLGHSDFSTTANIYAHLDYASKLSSAQAMLEGLGYGNASA
;
A
#
# COMPACT_ATOMS: atom_id res chain seq x y z
N MET A 1 -22.44 39.71 -11.61
CA MET A 1 -21.34 40.61 -12.03
C MET A 1 -20.66 41.15 -10.76
N VAL A 2 -19.38 40.84 -10.55
CA VAL A 2 -18.62 41.24 -9.35
C VAL A 2 -17.94 42.59 -9.61
N ALA A 3 -18.30 43.61 -8.83
CA ALA A 3 -17.64 44.90 -8.86
C ALA A 3 -16.45 44.88 -7.88
N GLY A 4 -15.39 45.63 -8.17
CA GLY A 4 -14.23 45.69 -7.28
C GLY A 4 -13.43 46.96 -7.50
N HIS A 5 -12.90 47.53 -6.41
CA HIS A 5 -12.02 48.69 -6.43
C HIS A 5 -10.87 48.51 -5.42
N LEU A 6 -9.81 49.31 -5.56
CA LEU A 6 -8.75 49.42 -4.58
C LEU A 6 -9.08 50.50 -3.57
N GLN A 7 -8.76 50.25 -2.31
CA GLN A 7 -8.88 51.21 -1.23
C GLN A 7 -7.57 51.28 -0.45
N GLU A 8 -7.10 52.48 -0.18
CA GLU A 8 -5.88 52.71 0.61
C GLU A 8 -6.24 52.80 2.09
N LYS A 9 -5.53 52.03 2.92
CA LYS A 9 -5.68 52.07 4.38
C LYS A 9 -4.34 51.73 5.02
N ASN A 10 -3.91 52.53 6.01
CA ASN A 10 -2.66 52.31 6.76
C ASN A 10 -1.42 52.09 5.86
N ASP A 11 -1.23 52.91 4.82
CA ASP A 11 -0.13 52.79 3.83
C ASP A 11 -0.13 51.52 2.95
N PHE A 12 -1.20 50.73 2.95
CA PHE A 12 -1.36 49.55 2.09
C PHE A 12 -2.60 49.61 1.18
N TYR A 13 -2.51 48.95 0.02
CA TYR A 13 -3.67 48.71 -0.84
C TYR A 13 -4.51 47.53 -0.32
N TYR A 14 -5.83 47.72 -0.30
CA TYR A 14 -6.83 46.68 -0.06
C TYR A 14 -7.70 46.54 -1.31
N ILE A 15 -8.09 45.30 -1.61
CA ILE A 15 -9.08 45.00 -2.64
C ILE A 15 -10.44 44.89 -1.95
N VAL A 16 -11.39 45.70 -2.41
CA VAL A 16 -12.78 45.65 -1.94
C VAL A 16 -13.66 45.11 -3.06
N LEU A 17 -14.13 43.88 -2.90
CA LEU A 17 -15.01 43.21 -3.86
C LEU A 17 -16.46 43.34 -3.39
N SER A 18 -17.32 43.86 -4.26
CA SER A 18 -18.76 44.00 -4.05
C SER A 18 -19.52 43.03 -4.94
N TYR A 19 -20.34 42.18 -4.34
CA TYR A 19 -21.13 41.17 -5.04
C TYR A 19 -22.52 41.04 -4.42
N LYS A 20 -23.46 40.42 -5.12
CA LYS A 20 -24.75 40.00 -4.58
C LYS A 20 -24.64 38.55 -4.14
N ASP A 21 -25.10 38.21 -2.94
CA ASP A 21 -25.23 36.83 -2.50
C ASP A 21 -26.42 36.12 -3.18
N ALA A 22 -26.60 34.82 -2.89
CA ALA A 22 -27.67 34.02 -3.48
C ALA A 22 -29.09 34.54 -3.15
N ALA A 23 -29.24 35.34 -2.07
CA ALA A 23 -30.50 35.99 -1.69
C ALA A 23 -30.68 37.39 -2.32
N GLY A 24 -29.77 37.79 -3.22
CA GLY A 24 -29.80 39.10 -3.88
C GLY A 24 -29.29 40.27 -3.04
N LYS A 25 -28.83 40.03 -1.80
CA LYS A 25 -28.33 41.06 -0.89
C LYS A 25 -26.88 41.41 -1.24
N ARG A 26 -26.56 42.71 -1.26
CA ARG A 26 -25.18 43.18 -1.53
C ARG A 26 -24.28 42.88 -0.32
N LYS A 27 -23.14 42.25 -0.59
CA LYS A 27 -22.05 42.02 0.37
C LYS A 27 -20.72 42.53 -0.17
N THR A 28 -19.86 42.94 0.75
CA THR A 28 -18.51 43.44 0.47
C THR A 28 -17.47 42.56 1.16
N LYS A 29 -16.45 42.12 0.42
CA LYS A 29 -15.30 41.40 0.97
C LYS A 29 -14.05 42.26 0.82
N TRP A 30 -13.31 42.36 1.92
CA TRP A 30 -12.03 43.06 1.97
C TRP A 30 -10.89 42.05 1.93
N GLU A 31 -9.92 42.26 1.06
CA GLU A 31 -8.72 41.44 0.95
C GLU A 31 -7.49 42.35 1.01
N ALA A 32 -6.59 42.10 1.98
CA ALA A 32 -5.33 42.82 2.05
C ALA A 32 -4.41 42.36 0.92
N THR A 33 -3.81 43.30 0.18
CA THR A 33 -2.86 42.95 -0.89
C THR A 33 -1.44 42.77 -0.38
N GLY A 34 -1.12 43.29 0.82
CA GLY A 34 0.24 43.36 1.35
C GLY A 34 1.15 44.33 0.60
N LEU A 35 0.63 45.08 -0.38
CA LEU A 35 1.38 46.03 -1.19
C LEU A 35 1.25 47.44 -0.59
N SER A 36 2.39 48.07 -0.31
CA SER A 36 2.39 49.46 0.17
C SER A 36 2.01 50.45 -0.93
N VAL A 37 1.44 51.59 -0.57
CA VAL A 37 0.94 52.60 -1.51
C VAL A 37 2.07 53.16 -2.41
N LYS A 38 3.29 53.25 -1.87
CA LYS A 38 4.48 53.75 -2.60
C LYS A 38 4.88 52.80 -3.74
N ARG A 39 4.74 53.29 -4.98
CA ARG A 39 5.20 52.65 -6.24
C ARG A 39 4.59 51.29 -6.61
N ASN A 40 3.57 50.78 -5.90
CA ASN A 40 2.94 49.48 -6.22
C ASN A 40 1.56 49.56 -6.89
N LYS A 41 1.07 50.76 -7.25
CA LYS A 41 -0.27 50.97 -7.82
C LYS A 41 -0.60 50.02 -8.98
N LYS A 42 0.31 49.93 -9.97
CA LYS A 42 0.13 49.06 -11.15
C LYS A 42 0.06 47.57 -10.80
N LYS A 43 0.79 47.12 -9.77
CA LYS A 43 0.73 45.74 -9.26
C LYS A 43 -0.57 45.47 -8.51
N ALA A 44 -1.03 46.43 -7.71
CA ALA A 44 -2.32 46.33 -7.01
C ALA A 44 -3.50 46.28 -7.99
N GLU A 45 -3.47 47.04 -9.08
CA GLU A 45 -4.50 47.02 -10.13
C GLU A 45 -4.53 45.68 -10.88
N ALA A 46 -3.37 45.11 -11.19
CA ALA A 46 -3.27 43.77 -11.79
C ALA A 46 -3.86 42.70 -10.85
N LEU A 47 -3.55 42.78 -9.55
CA LEU A 47 -4.07 41.86 -8.54
C LEU A 47 -5.59 42.01 -8.37
N LEU A 48 -6.12 43.24 -8.42
CA LEU A 48 -7.57 43.48 -8.44
C LEU A 48 -8.23 42.82 -9.65
N LEU A 49 -7.64 42.94 -10.84
CA LEU A 49 -8.20 42.37 -12.07
C LEU A 49 -8.19 40.84 -12.04
N GLU A 50 -7.10 40.24 -11.54
CA GLU A 50 -7.00 38.80 -11.34
C GLU A 50 -8.03 38.30 -10.31
N ARG A 51 -8.13 38.98 -9.17
CA ARG A 51 -9.11 38.62 -8.14
C ARG A 51 -10.54 38.79 -8.63
N ARG A 52 -10.88 39.82 -9.41
CA ARG A 52 -12.21 39.96 -10.01
C ARG A 52 -12.56 38.83 -10.97
N ARG A 53 -11.58 38.31 -11.73
CA ARG A 53 -11.79 37.15 -12.62
C ARG A 53 -11.98 35.86 -11.85
N ASN A 54 -11.19 35.66 -10.79
CA ASN A 54 -11.16 34.41 -10.03
C ASN A 54 -12.12 34.40 -8.82
N PHE A 55 -12.82 35.51 -8.54
CA PHE A 55 -13.73 35.60 -7.42
C PHE A 55 -15.02 34.84 -7.70
N MET A 56 -15.12 33.66 -7.11
CA MET A 56 -16.39 32.95 -6.99
C MET A 56 -17.18 33.59 -5.85
N VAL A 57 -18.40 34.04 -6.17
CA VAL A 57 -19.36 34.45 -5.14
C VAL A 57 -19.55 33.27 -4.18
N PRO A 58 -19.38 33.45 -2.86
CA PRO A 58 -19.75 32.42 -1.90
C PRO A 58 -21.24 32.16 -2.04
N THR A 59 -21.60 31.06 -2.69
CA THR A 59 -22.96 30.56 -2.70
C THR A 59 -23.29 30.22 -1.25
N ALA A 60 -24.42 30.71 -0.71
CA ALA A 60 -25.05 30.04 0.41
C ALA A 60 -25.12 28.54 0.07
N PRO A 61 -24.95 27.60 1.03
CA PRO A 61 -24.99 26.17 0.72
C PRO A 61 -26.20 25.96 -0.19
N ALA A 62 -25.89 25.60 -1.44
CA ALA A 62 -26.94 25.34 -2.40
C ALA A 62 -27.76 24.24 -1.74
N GLU A 63 -29.07 24.44 -1.60
CA GLU A 63 -29.98 23.32 -1.55
C GLU A 63 -29.83 22.60 -2.90
N ILE A 64 -28.75 21.84 -3.04
CA ILE A 64 -28.72 20.70 -3.91
C ILE A 64 -29.69 19.77 -3.20
N ARG A 65 -30.96 19.77 -3.63
CA ARG A 65 -31.78 18.58 -3.47
C ARG A 65 -31.06 17.48 -4.21
N LEU A 66 -30.15 16.86 -3.48
CA LEU A 66 -29.58 15.57 -3.77
C LEU A 66 -30.78 14.64 -3.92
N ASP A 67 -30.67 13.70 -4.84
CA ASP A 67 -31.69 12.69 -5.08
C ASP A 67 -31.92 11.94 -3.75
N ASP A 68 -32.89 12.38 -2.93
CA ASP A 68 -33.20 11.85 -1.60
C ASP A 68 -33.48 10.34 -1.64
N ASP A 69 -33.70 9.82 -2.86
CA ASP A 69 -34.02 8.45 -3.19
C ASP A 69 -32.80 7.59 -3.60
N ILE A 70 -31.57 8.14 -3.61
CA ILE A 70 -30.40 7.33 -3.97
C ILE A 70 -30.22 6.16 -2.98
N LEU A 71 -30.21 4.93 -3.51
CA LEU A 71 -29.91 3.76 -2.71
C LEU A 71 -28.45 3.78 -2.24
N PHE A 72 -28.22 3.34 -1.01
CA PHE A 72 -26.86 3.22 -0.48
C PHE A 72 -25.97 2.35 -1.40
N SER A 73 -26.55 1.31 -2.00
CA SER A 73 -25.84 0.44 -2.94
C SER A 73 -25.39 1.15 -4.22
N ASP A 74 -26.20 2.07 -4.76
CA ASP A 74 -25.85 2.86 -5.95
C ASP A 74 -24.84 3.95 -5.60
N PHE A 75 -24.97 4.55 -4.40
CA PHE A 75 -23.99 5.49 -3.89
C PHE A 75 -22.60 4.83 -3.73
N MET A 76 -22.51 3.60 -3.22
CA MET A 76 -21.24 2.88 -3.10
C MET A 76 -20.55 2.67 -4.46
N LEU A 77 -21.31 2.40 -5.52
CA LEU A 77 -20.78 2.29 -6.89
C LEU A 77 -20.30 3.66 -7.41
N LYS A 78 -21.07 4.72 -7.22
CA LYS A 78 -20.66 6.10 -7.59
C LYS A 78 -19.38 6.51 -6.85
N TRP A 79 -19.30 6.23 -5.55
CA TRP A 79 -18.11 6.51 -4.75
C TRP A 79 -16.87 5.74 -5.24
N LEU A 80 -17.05 4.48 -5.67
CA LEU A 80 -15.98 3.68 -6.22
C LEU A 80 -15.38 4.32 -7.48
N GLU A 81 -16.23 4.81 -8.39
CA GLU A 81 -15.80 5.51 -9.61
C GLU A 81 -15.06 6.81 -9.32
N VAL A 82 -15.57 7.63 -8.40
CA VAL A 82 -14.88 8.85 -7.95
C VAL A 82 -13.52 8.53 -7.33
N THR A 83 -13.45 7.46 -6.55
CA THR A 83 -12.22 7.09 -5.83
C THR A 83 -11.15 6.55 -6.77
N LYS A 84 -11.53 5.95 -7.92
CA LYS A 84 -10.63 5.32 -8.89
C LYS A 84 -9.40 6.16 -9.27
N SER A 85 -9.58 7.46 -9.48
CA SER A 85 -8.50 8.38 -9.87
C SER A 85 -7.59 8.82 -8.73
N THR A 86 -7.99 8.60 -7.48
CA THR A 86 -7.31 9.12 -6.28
C THR A 86 -6.47 8.08 -5.54
N ILE A 87 -6.61 6.80 -5.87
CA ILE A 87 -5.93 5.69 -5.19
C ILE A 87 -5.14 4.85 -6.18
N GLN A 88 -4.16 4.11 -5.66
CA GLN A 88 -3.43 3.14 -6.47
C GLN A 88 -4.36 2.06 -7.05
N ILE A 89 -4.04 1.63 -8.27
CA ILE A 89 -4.82 0.67 -9.04
C ILE A 89 -5.05 -0.67 -8.30
N THR A 90 -4.09 -1.14 -7.51
CA THR A 90 -4.22 -2.34 -6.66
C THR A 90 -5.22 -2.14 -5.53
N THR A 91 -5.21 -0.96 -4.92
CA THR A 91 -6.17 -0.57 -3.87
C THR A 91 -7.57 -0.47 -4.46
N TYR A 92 -7.71 0.14 -5.65
CA TYR A 92 -8.98 0.22 -6.36
C TYR A 92 -9.54 -1.17 -6.68
N ALA A 93 -8.72 -2.07 -7.25
CA ALA A 93 -9.13 -3.44 -7.53
C ALA A 93 -9.66 -4.17 -6.29
N SER A 94 -9.01 -3.98 -5.14
CA SER A 94 -9.47 -4.52 -3.86
C SER A 94 -10.80 -3.90 -3.42
N TYR A 95 -10.94 -2.58 -3.55
CA TYR A 95 -12.17 -1.87 -3.23
C TYR A 95 -13.33 -2.35 -4.10
N GLN A 96 -13.12 -2.41 -5.42
CA GLN A 96 -14.07 -2.87 -6.41
C GLN A 96 -14.57 -4.28 -6.07
N GLY A 97 -13.66 -5.22 -5.82
CA GLY A 97 -14.03 -6.59 -5.47
C GLY A 97 -14.91 -6.69 -4.21
N MET A 98 -14.62 -5.89 -3.17
CA MET A 98 -15.44 -5.86 -1.96
C MET A 98 -16.78 -5.17 -2.15
N VAL A 99 -16.79 -4.05 -2.87
CA VAL A 99 -17.99 -3.24 -3.11
C VAL A 99 -18.97 -3.98 -4.02
N GLU A 100 -18.55 -4.38 -5.21
CA GLU A 100 -19.43 -4.95 -6.24
C GLU A 100 -19.92 -6.35 -5.90
N ARG A 101 -19.10 -7.17 -5.25
CA ARG A 101 -19.42 -8.60 -5.03
C ARG A 101 -20.02 -8.90 -3.66
N VAL A 102 -19.81 -8.02 -2.67
CA VAL A 102 -20.22 -8.29 -1.28
C VAL A 102 -21.16 -7.21 -0.75
N ILE A 103 -20.73 -5.95 -0.74
CA ILE A 103 -21.49 -4.85 -0.12
C ILE A 103 -22.74 -4.54 -0.94
N VAL A 104 -22.59 -4.22 -2.23
CA VAL A 104 -23.68 -3.81 -3.11
C VAL A 104 -24.79 -4.86 -3.19
N PRO A 105 -24.50 -6.16 -3.41
CA PRO A 105 -25.56 -7.17 -3.50
C PRO A 105 -26.37 -7.32 -2.20
N TYR A 106 -25.76 -7.11 -1.03
CA TYR A 106 -26.45 -7.20 0.26
C TYR A 106 -27.43 -6.04 0.47
N PHE A 107 -26.97 -4.80 0.23
CA PHE A 107 -27.78 -3.60 0.47
C PHE A 107 -28.79 -3.34 -0.65
N ARG A 108 -28.49 -3.72 -1.90
CA ARG A 108 -29.43 -3.60 -3.01
C ARG A 108 -30.70 -4.43 -2.77
N LYS A 109 -30.55 -5.65 -2.25
CA LYS A 109 -31.70 -6.52 -1.89
C LYS A 109 -32.60 -5.94 -0.80
N ARG A 110 -32.06 -5.09 0.07
CA ARG A 110 -32.79 -4.44 1.16
C ARG A 110 -33.40 -3.10 0.77
N ASN A 111 -33.05 -2.58 -0.41
CA ASN A 111 -33.56 -1.33 -0.96
C ASN A 111 -33.43 -0.14 0.01
N ILE A 112 -32.31 -0.07 0.75
CA ILE A 112 -32.07 0.97 1.74
C ILE A 112 -31.53 2.22 1.04
N LYS A 113 -32.22 3.36 1.24
CA LYS A 113 -31.77 4.69 0.80
C LYS A 113 -30.56 5.13 1.62
N LEU A 114 -29.69 5.94 1.01
CA LEU A 114 -28.50 6.46 1.67
C LEU A 114 -28.86 7.27 2.94
N VAL A 115 -29.90 8.10 2.85
CA VAL A 115 -30.37 8.96 3.95
C VAL A 115 -30.98 8.17 5.11
N ASP A 116 -31.53 6.99 4.81
CA ASP A 116 -32.20 6.13 5.80
C ASP A 116 -31.26 5.09 6.42
N LEU A 117 -30.00 5.01 5.96
CA LEU A 117 -29.04 4.01 6.42
C LEU A 117 -28.70 4.21 7.91
N LYS A 118 -28.95 3.19 8.72
CA LYS A 118 -28.68 3.21 10.17
C LYS A 118 -27.47 2.36 10.52
N ALA A 119 -26.93 2.61 11.71
CA ALA A 119 -25.86 1.80 12.29
C ALA A 119 -26.26 0.33 12.45
N THR A 120 -27.55 0.06 12.74
CA THR A 120 -28.11 -1.29 12.83
C THR A 120 -28.03 -2.06 11.52
N ASP A 121 -28.30 -1.42 10.38
CA ASP A 121 -28.20 -2.07 9.06
C ASP A 121 -26.77 -2.51 8.74
N LEU A 122 -25.80 -1.68 9.15
CA LEU A 122 -24.38 -1.99 9.03
C LEU A 122 -23.94 -3.11 10.00
N GLN A 123 -24.45 -3.09 11.24
CA GLN A 123 -24.18 -4.14 12.21
C GLN A 123 -24.72 -5.48 11.73
N ASP A 124 -25.95 -5.53 11.21
CA ASP A 124 -26.56 -6.72 10.63
C ASP A 124 -25.76 -7.26 9.45
N PHE A 125 -25.28 -6.36 8.58
CA PHE A 125 -24.37 -6.73 7.50
C PHE A 125 -23.10 -7.39 8.03
N TYR A 126 -22.45 -6.78 9.03
CA TYR A 126 -21.21 -7.32 9.62
C TYR A 126 -21.44 -8.68 10.28
N THR A 127 -22.48 -8.82 11.09
CA THR A 127 -22.88 -10.10 11.71
C THR A 127 -23.09 -11.16 10.64
N LYS A 128 -23.82 -10.83 9.57
CA LYS A 128 -24.05 -11.77 8.47
C LYS A 128 -22.77 -12.15 7.73
N GLN A 129 -21.83 -11.23 7.56
CA GLN A 129 -20.55 -11.54 6.92
C GLN A 129 -19.64 -12.38 7.84
N LEU A 130 -19.69 -12.19 9.15
CA LEU A 130 -18.91 -13.00 10.11
C LEU A 130 -19.28 -14.48 10.09
N GLU A 131 -20.50 -14.84 9.69
CA GLU A 131 -20.89 -16.25 9.45
C GLU A 131 -20.12 -16.88 8.29
N ARG A 132 -19.58 -16.08 7.37
CA ARG A 132 -19.04 -16.54 6.08
C ARG A 132 -17.54 -16.26 5.90
N VAL A 133 -17.03 -15.21 6.53
CA VAL A 133 -15.63 -14.76 6.38
C VAL A 133 -15.01 -14.41 7.72
N LYS A 134 -13.67 -14.37 7.76
CA LYS A 134 -12.91 -13.97 8.95
C LYS A 134 -13.12 -12.48 9.28
N ALA A 135 -12.97 -12.13 10.56
CA ALA A 135 -13.08 -10.76 11.07
C ALA A 135 -12.30 -9.72 10.26
N ASN A 136 -11.08 -10.02 9.81
CA ASN A 136 -10.28 -9.11 8.99
C ASN A 136 -10.97 -8.69 7.68
N SER A 137 -11.71 -9.60 7.03
CA SER A 137 -12.47 -9.26 5.82
C SER A 137 -13.56 -8.25 6.14
N VAL A 138 -14.28 -8.45 7.24
CA VAL A 138 -15.33 -7.54 7.71
C VAL A 138 -14.76 -6.17 8.10
N ILE A 139 -13.59 -6.13 8.72
CA ILE A 139 -12.86 -4.87 9.00
C ILE A 139 -12.58 -4.12 7.69
N HIS A 140 -12.19 -4.81 6.61
CA HIS A 140 -11.98 -4.16 5.32
C HIS A 140 -13.29 -3.69 4.66
N TYR A 141 -14.38 -4.46 4.78
CA TYR A 141 -15.70 -4.01 4.32
C TYR A 141 -16.13 -2.75 5.05
N HIS A 142 -15.99 -2.73 6.39
CA HIS A 142 -16.25 -1.57 7.22
C HIS A 142 -15.40 -0.37 6.78
N ALA A 143 -14.10 -0.55 6.54
CA ALA A 143 -13.22 0.54 6.12
C ALA A 143 -13.67 1.19 4.80
N ASN A 144 -14.14 0.39 3.83
CA ASN A 144 -14.69 0.91 2.58
C ASN A 144 -16.01 1.65 2.79
N ILE A 145 -16.94 1.06 3.53
CA ILE A 145 -18.25 1.67 3.86
C ILE A 145 -18.02 2.99 4.59
N HIS A 146 -17.18 2.99 5.63
CA HIS A 146 -16.86 4.17 6.43
C HIS A 146 -16.26 5.28 5.58
N LYS A 147 -15.31 4.95 4.70
CA LYS A 147 -14.67 5.93 3.80
C LYS A 147 -15.66 6.50 2.77
N ALA A 148 -16.57 5.68 2.25
CA ALA A 148 -17.63 6.11 1.35
C ALA A 148 -18.63 7.04 2.05
N LEU A 149 -19.10 6.68 3.23
CA LEU A 149 -20.02 7.50 4.02
C LEU A 149 -19.37 8.80 4.52
N LYS A 150 -18.07 8.76 4.84
CA LYS A 150 -17.31 9.98 5.12
C LYS A 150 -17.25 10.91 3.91
N TYR A 151 -17.13 10.35 2.70
CA TYR A 151 -17.24 11.14 1.48
C TYR A 151 -18.66 11.69 1.31
N ALA A 152 -19.70 10.90 1.58
CA ALA A 152 -21.10 11.36 1.55
C ALA A 152 -21.34 12.57 2.47
N VAL A 153 -20.86 12.50 3.72
CA VAL A 153 -20.92 13.63 4.67
C VAL A 153 -20.16 14.85 4.13
N LYS A 154 -18.98 14.64 3.55
CA LYS A 154 -18.16 15.73 3.01
C LYS A 154 -18.84 16.49 1.86
N ILE A 155 -19.71 15.83 1.09
CA ILE A 155 -20.46 16.44 0.00
C ILE A 155 -21.93 16.69 0.38
N ASP A 156 -22.21 16.74 1.69
CA ASP A 156 -23.50 17.08 2.28
C ASP A 156 -24.68 16.16 1.86
N LEU A 157 -24.39 14.91 1.46
CA LEU A 157 -25.41 13.89 1.15
C LEU A 157 -26.13 13.36 2.39
N ILE A 158 -25.42 13.29 3.51
CA ILE A 158 -25.95 12.84 4.80
C ILE A 158 -25.32 13.69 5.91
N PRO A 159 -26.05 13.95 7.01
CA PRO A 159 -25.56 14.85 8.05
C PRO A 159 -24.47 14.24 8.92
N THR A 160 -24.45 12.92 9.07
CA THR A 160 -23.48 12.19 9.90
C THR A 160 -23.15 10.86 9.25
N ASN A 161 -22.05 10.21 9.67
CA ASN A 161 -21.66 8.90 9.17
C ASN A 161 -22.20 7.79 10.09
N PRO A 162 -23.18 6.97 9.64
CA PRO A 162 -23.73 5.88 10.44
C PRO A 162 -22.68 4.85 10.89
N ALA A 163 -21.59 4.68 10.13
CA ALA A 163 -20.54 3.72 10.45
C ALA A 163 -19.70 4.09 11.68
N ASP A 164 -19.77 5.33 12.16
CA ASP A 164 -19.07 5.76 13.39
C ASP A 164 -19.67 5.12 14.65
N LYS A 165 -20.93 4.68 14.59
CA LYS A 165 -21.68 4.11 15.72
C LYS A 165 -21.69 2.58 15.75
N VAL A 166 -20.89 1.94 14.89
CA VAL A 166 -20.92 0.48 14.72
C VAL A 166 -19.74 -0.17 15.43
N GLU A 167 -20.02 -1.27 16.13
CA GLU A 167 -19.00 -2.08 16.79
C GLU A 167 -18.20 -2.88 15.76
N ARG A 168 -16.88 -2.75 15.80
CA ARG A 168 -15.99 -3.41 14.85
C ARG A 168 -15.57 -4.78 15.38
N PRO A 169 -15.51 -5.81 14.52
CA PRO A 169 -14.90 -7.07 14.90
C PRO A 169 -13.46 -6.86 15.38
N LYS A 170 -13.07 -7.55 16.45
CA LYS A 170 -11.67 -7.56 16.88
C LYS A 170 -10.81 -8.20 15.79
N LYS A 171 -9.64 -7.61 15.56
CA LYS A 171 -8.67 -8.17 14.62
C LYS A 171 -8.26 -9.56 15.12
N ASN A 172 -8.28 -10.55 14.24
CA ASN A 172 -7.79 -11.87 14.59
C ASN A 172 -6.29 -11.81 14.89
N GLU A 173 -5.85 -12.51 15.93
CA GLU A 173 -4.43 -12.77 16.13
C GLU A 173 -3.91 -13.60 14.96
N PHE A 174 -2.82 -13.14 14.36
CA PHE A 174 -2.11 -13.89 13.35
C PHE A 174 -0.80 -14.39 13.95
N LYS A 175 -0.72 -15.70 14.18
CA LYS A 175 0.55 -16.35 14.50
C LYS A 175 1.28 -16.66 13.20
N GLY A 176 2.38 -15.95 12.95
CA GLY A 176 3.23 -16.20 11.79
C GLY A 176 3.84 -17.59 11.87
N SER A 177 3.79 -18.33 10.76
CA SER A 177 4.61 -19.53 10.59
C SER A 177 5.92 -19.10 9.94
N TYR A 178 7.03 -19.75 10.29
CA TYR A 178 8.34 -19.53 9.67
C TYR A 178 9.12 -20.83 9.68
N TYR A 179 10.11 -20.95 8.79
CA TYR A 179 11.01 -22.09 8.67
C TYR A 179 12.28 -21.89 9.48
N SER A 180 12.83 -23.00 9.97
CA SER A 180 14.20 -23.08 10.50
C SER A 180 15.24 -23.00 9.37
N ALA A 181 16.54 -22.97 9.73
CA ALA A 181 17.62 -22.95 8.75
C ALA A 181 17.61 -24.24 7.89
N GLU A 182 17.37 -25.39 8.53
CA GLU A 182 17.30 -26.71 7.90
C GLU A 182 16.12 -26.81 6.95
N GLU A 183 14.95 -26.30 7.36
CA GLU A 183 13.75 -26.25 6.50
C GLU A 183 13.95 -25.31 5.31
N ILE A 184 14.66 -24.19 5.47
CA ILE A 184 15.02 -23.31 4.33
C ILE A 184 15.98 -24.03 3.38
N HIS A 185 16.99 -24.74 3.90
CA HIS A 185 17.93 -25.50 3.08
C HIS A 185 17.21 -26.55 2.22
N ALA A 186 16.39 -27.38 2.86
CA ALA A 186 15.57 -28.38 2.17
C ALA A 186 14.65 -27.73 1.14
N LEU A 187 14.06 -26.58 1.45
CA LEU A 187 13.24 -25.81 0.51
C LEU A 187 14.03 -25.33 -0.71
N THR A 188 15.26 -24.83 -0.51
CA THR A 188 16.11 -24.37 -1.63
C THR A 188 16.54 -25.51 -2.53
N GLU A 189 16.86 -26.68 -1.98
CA GLU A 189 17.20 -27.88 -2.75
C GLU A 189 16.04 -28.33 -3.65
N VAL A 190 14.82 -28.46 -3.10
CA VAL A 190 13.67 -28.92 -3.90
C VAL A 190 13.16 -27.85 -4.88
N ALA A 191 13.49 -26.58 -4.67
CA ALA A 191 13.15 -25.50 -5.58
C ALA A 191 14.10 -25.41 -6.78
N GLU A 192 15.31 -25.99 -6.67
CA GLU A 192 16.35 -25.95 -7.70
C GLU A 192 15.84 -26.46 -9.05
N GLY A 193 16.18 -25.75 -10.13
CA GLY A 193 15.75 -26.09 -11.49
C GLY A 193 14.28 -25.81 -11.80
N THR A 194 13.49 -25.38 -10.81
CA THR A 194 12.08 -24.98 -11.03
C THR A 194 11.97 -23.47 -11.28
N LYS A 195 10.82 -23.03 -11.82
CA LYS A 195 10.49 -21.59 -11.92
C LYS A 195 10.37 -20.89 -10.55
N LEU A 196 10.39 -21.63 -9.44
CA LEU A 196 10.37 -21.09 -8.09
C LEU A 196 11.75 -20.92 -7.47
N GLU A 197 12.81 -21.44 -8.09
CA GLU A 197 14.17 -21.41 -7.54
C GLU A 197 14.62 -20.00 -7.13
N ILE A 198 14.68 -19.08 -8.10
CA ILE A 198 15.12 -17.70 -7.86
C ILE A 198 14.14 -16.97 -6.92
N PRO A 199 12.80 -17.11 -7.07
CA PRO A 199 11.89 -16.55 -6.09
C PRO A 199 12.10 -17.03 -4.65
N VAL A 200 12.29 -18.32 -4.44
CA VAL A 200 12.54 -18.92 -3.12
C VAL A 200 13.87 -18.43 -2.56
N LEU A 201 14.94 -18.49 -3.35
CA LEU A 201 16.27 -18.06 -2.92
C LEU A 201 16.27 -16.61 -2.41
N LEU A 202 15.71 -15.68 -3.20
CA LEU A 202 15.67 -14.26 -2.85
C LEU A 202 14.72 -13.97 -1.69
N ALA A 203 13.57 -14.65 -1.62
CA ALA A 203 12.62 -14.45 -0.53
C ALA A 203 13.15 -15.01 0.81
N SER A 204 13.83 -16.16 0.79
CA SER A 204 14.39 -16.81 1.98
C SER A 204 15.59 -16.04 2.53
N PHE A 205 16.51 -15.59 1.68
CA PHE A 205 17.74 -14.92 2.13
C PHE A 205 17.54 -13.43 2.43
N TYR A 206 16.96 -12.68 1.48
CA TYR A 206 16.80 -11.23 1.59
C TYR A 206 15.44 -10.80 2.17
N GLY A 207 14.54 -11.75 2.43
CA GLY A 207 13.20 -11.43 2.95
C GLY A 207 12.36 -10.58 1.99
N LEU A 208 12.64 -10.66 0.68
CA LEU A 208 11.95 -9.86 -0.32
C LEU A 208 10.48 -10.25 -0.40
N ARG A 209 9.60 -9.26 -0.56
CA ARG A 209 8.19 -9.53 -0.84
C ARG A 209 8.06 -10.17 -2.22
N ARG A 210 7.07 -11.03 -2.44
CA ARG A 210 6.76 -11.65 -3.75
C ARG A 210 6.79 -10.64 -4.91
N SER A 211 6.21 -9.45 -4.71
CA SER A 211 6.20 -8.43 -5.75
C SER A 211 7.55 -7.75 -5.97
N GLU A 212 8.41 -7.67 -4.96
CA GLU A 212 9.79 -7.16 -5.07
C GLU A 212 10.66 -8.17 -5.82
N VAL A 213 10.56 -9.46 -5.47
CA VAL A 213 11.25 -10.56 -6.15
C VAL A 213 10.94 -10.56 -7.65
N LEU A 214 9.65 -10.57 -8.00
CA LEU A 214 9.21 -10.61 -9.39
C LEU A 214 9.45 -9.28 -10.13
N GLY A 215 9.61 -8.19 -9.37
CA GLY A 215 9.94 -6.88 -9.91
C GLY A 215 11.43 -6.66 -10.14
N LEU A 216 12.29 -7.53 -9.60
CA LEU A 216 13.73 -7.34 -9.66
C LEU A 216 14.22 -7.41 -11.12
N LYS A 217 15.09 -6.45 -11.46
CA LYS A 217 15.67 -6.30 -12.79
C LYS A 217 17.19 -6.42 -12.75
N TRP A 218 17.80 -6.75 -13.88
CA TRP A 218 19.25 -6.84 -14.03
C TRP A 218 19.96 -5.50 -13.80
N ASP A 219 19.32 -4.37 -14.09
CA ASP A 219 19.84 -3.00 -13.85
C ASP A 219 19.83 -2.57 -12.38
N ALA A 220 19.25 -3.41 -11.51
CA ALA A 220 19.23 -3.21 -10.07
C ALA A 220 20.32 -4.02 -9.36
N ILE A 221 21.12 -4.79 -10.10
CA ILE A 221 22.19 -5.62 -9.56
C ILE A 221 23.52 -5.08 -10.06
N ASP A 222 24.35 -4.62 -9.13
CA ASP A 222 25.72 -4.20 -9.39
C ASP A 222 26.69 -5.31 -8.96
N PHE A 223 27.26 -6.00 -9.95
CA PHE A 223 28.18 -7.11 -9.73
C PHE A 223 29.61 -6.67 -9.36
N GLU A 224 29.94 -5.40 -9.59
CA GLU A 224 31.25 -4.81 -9.24
C GLU A 224 31.21 -4.32 -7.80
N ALA A 225 30.17 -3.53 -7.46
CA ALA A 225 29.95 -3.07 -6.10
C ALA A 225 29.39 -4.17 -5.17
N ASN A 226 29.00 -5.33 -5.72
CA ASN A 226 28.29 -6.40 -5.02
C ASN A 226 27.07 -5.89 -4.26
N THR A 227 26.16 -5.23 -4.97
CA THR A 227 24.93 -4.70 -4.38
C THR A 227 23.68 -5.06 -5.18
N LEU A 228 22.54 -5.06 -4.50
CA LEU A 228 21.23 -5.35 -5.07
C LEU A 228 20.22 -4.32 -4.56
N GLU A 229 19.62 -3.56 -5.47
CA GLU A 229 18.69 -2.47 -5.17
C GLU A 229 17.23 -2.91 -5.35
N ILE A 230 16.40 -2.68 -4.33
CA ILE A 230 14.96 -2.99 -4.38
C ILE A 230 14.18 -1.72 -4.73
N LYS A 231 13.94 -1.50 -6.04
CA LYS A 231 13.26 -0.31 -6.56
C LYS A 231 12.03 -0.55 -7.43
N HIS A 232 11.81 -1.78 -7.89
CA HIS A 232 10.69 -2.13 -8.76
C HIS A 232 9.81 -3.20 -8.12
N ILE A 233 8.51 -3.18 -8.46
CA ILE A 233 7.57 -4.23 -8.08
C ILE A 233 6.76 -4.71 -9.28
N VAL A 234 6.42 -6.00 -9.24
CA VAL A 234 5.45 -6.62 -10.16
C VAL A 234 4.37 -7.28 -9.32
N THR A 235 3.13 -6.89 -9.55
CA THR A 235 1.96 -7.48 -8.88
C THR A 235 0.84 -7.72 -9.89
N GLN A 236 -0.24 -8.38 -9.45
CA GLN A 236 -1.41 -8.64 -10.26
C GLN A 236 -2.65 -8.23 -9.50
N ALA A 237 -3.57 -7.57 -10.19
CA ALA A 237 -4.88 -7.20 -9.65
C ALA A 237 -6.00 -7.67 -10.59
N SER A 238 -7.19 -7.88 -10.04
CA SER A 238 -8.39 -8.17 -10.83
C SER A 238 -9.22 -6.91 -10.93
N ILE A 239 -9.38 -6.38 -12.15
CA ILE A 239 -10.12 -5.16 -12.44
C ILE A 239 -11.14 -5.52 -13.52
N ASP A 240 -12.42 -5.24 -13.28
CA ASP A 240 -13.50 -5.54 -14.23
C ASP A 240 -13.50 -7.00 -14.71
N GLY A 241 -13.20 -7.92 -13.79
CA GLY A 241 -13.10 -9.36 -14.07
C GLY A 241 -11.83 -9.81 -14.82
N LYS A 242 -10.95 -8.87 -15.22
CA LYS A 242 -9.71 -9.16 -15.93
C LYS A 242 -8.51 -9.12 -14.98
N LYS A 243 -7.61 -10.09 -15.10
CA LYS A 243 -6.33 -10.10 -14.38
C LYS A 243 -5.34 -9.19 -15.09
N VAL A 244 -4.99 -8.06 -14.48
CA VAL A 244 -4.05 -7.07 -15.01
C VAL A 244 -2.72 -7.18 -14.27
N LEU A 245 -1.63 -7.29 -15.02
CA LEU A 245 -0.28 -7.21 -14.48
C LEU A 245 0.06 -5.73 -14.23
N ILE A 246 0.60 -5.43 -13.06
CA ILE A 246 0.95 -4.07 -12.65
C ILE A 246 2.44 -4.05 -12.35
N GLN A 247 3.15 -3.26 -13.16
CA GLN A 247 4.55 -2.93 -12.98
C GLN A 247 4.62 -1.51 -12.43
N ALA A 248 5.35 -1.31 -11.35
CA ALA A 248 5.50 0.01 -10.77
C ALA A 248 6.87 0.18 -10.12
N ASP A 249 7.39 1.39 -10.22
CA ASP A 249 8.53 1.82 -9.42
C ASP A 249 8.03 2.15 -8.02
N ARG A 250 8.80 1.77 -7.00
CA ARG A 250 8.45 2.15 -5.63
C ARG A 250 8.57 3.67 -5.47
N ALA A 251 7.57 4.25 -4.81
CA ALA A 251 7.58 5.68 -4.47
C ALA A 251 8.81 6.05 -3.63
N LYS A 252 9.26 7.30 -3.71
CA LYS A 252 10.46 7.88 -3.08
C LYS A 252 10.47 7.89 -1.54
N THR A 253 9.81 6.98 -0.84
CA THR A 253 9.94 6.87 0.62
C THR A 253 11.21 6.05 0.94
N LYS A 254 12.09 6.62 1.78
CA LYS A 254 13.39 6.02 2.18
C LYS A 254 13.29 4.58 2.68
N SER A 255 12.16 4.14 3.23
CA SER A 255 11.97 2.78 3.75
C SER A 255 11.65 1.75 2.67
N SER A 256 11.24 2.19 1.48
CA SER A 256 10.79 1.32 0.40
C SER A 256 11.87 1.03 -0.64
N LEU A 257 12.82 1.95 -0.82
CA LEU A 257 14.06 1.79 -1.58
C LEU A 257 15.16 1.34 -0.62
N ARG A 258 15.78 0.20 -0.89
CA ARG A 258 16.91 -0.29 -0.09
C ARG A 258 17.91 -1.01 -0.97
N THR A 259 19.17 -0.83 -0.64
CA THR A 259 20.28 -1.53 -1.26
C THR A 259 20.79 -2.56 -0.26
N LEU A 260 20.86 -3.82 -0.70
CA LEU A 260 21.32 -4.94 0.08
C LEU A 260 22.63 -5.47 -0.49
N PRO A 261 23.53 -6.02 0.35
CA PRO A 261 24.77 -6.63 -0.14
C PRO A 261 24.46 -7.88 -0.97
N LEU A 262 25.09 -8.00 -2.13
CA LEU A 262 25.03 -9.18 -2.97
C LEU A 262 26.07 -10.19 -2.49
N VAL A 263 25.63 -11.24 -1.80
CA VAL A 263 26.54 -12.23 -1.22
C VAL A 263 27.03 -13.24 -2.26
N PRO A 264 28.25 -13.81 -2.14
CA PRO A 264 28.86 -14.63 -3.19
C PRO A 264 28.00 -15.79 -3.70
N PRO A 265 27.35 -16.62 -2.84
CA PRO A 265 26.53 -17.73 -3.35
C PRO A 265 25.36 -17.28 -4.23
N ILE A 266 24.74 -16.15 -3.88
CA ILE A 266 23.64 -15.59 -4.67
C ILE A 266 24.18 -14.91 -5.92
N ARG A 267 25.28 -14.15 -5.81
CA ARG A 267 25.97 -13.53 -6.95
C ARG A 267 26.24 -14.54 -8.05
N ASP A 268 26.87 -15.65 -7.68
CA ASP A 268 27.29 -16.68 -8.63
C ASP A 268 26.07 -17.35 -9.27
N ARG A 269 25.02 -17.61 -8.49
CA ARG A 269 23.76 -18.13 -9.03
C ARG A 269 23.08 -17.18 -10.01
N LEU A 270 23.09 -15.88 -9.72
CA LEU A 270 22.55 -14.86 -10.62
C LEU A 270 23.38 -14.73 -11.90
N LEU A 271 24.71 -14.85 -11.85
CA LEU A 271 25.54 -14.90 -13.05
C LEU A 271 25.23 -16.12 -13.92
N MET A 272 25.06 -17.29 -13.31
CA MET A 272 24.63 -18.50 -14.03
C MET A 272 23.25 -18.32 -14.67
N LEU A 273 22.29 -17.72 -13.95
CA LEU A 273 20.97 -17.42 -14.49
C LEU A 273 21.05 -16.46 -15.68
N LYS A 274 21.91 -15.44 -15.63
CA LYS A 274 22.10 -14.49 -16.73
C LYS A 274 22.58 -15.21 -18.00
N GLY A 275 23.56 -16.11 -17.86
CA GLY A 275 24.04 -16.96 -18.96
C GLY A 275 22.97 -17.91 -19.51
N GLN A 276 22.15 -18.52 -18.64
CA GLN A 276 21.02 -19.36 -19.03
C GLN A 276 19.99 -18.57 -19.85
N GLN A 277 19.61 -17.37 -19.40
CA GLN A 277 18.67 -16.51 -20.14
C GLN A 277 19.22 -16.06 -21.50
N ASP A 278 20.51 -15.74 -21.59
CA ASP A 278 21.14 -15.43 -22.87
C ASP A 278 21.14 -16.64 -23.82
N THR A 279 21.34 -17.85 -23.29
CA THR A 279 21.24 -19.10 -24.06
C THR A 279 19.83 -19.32 -24.57
N TYR A 280 18.81 -19.22 -23.72
CA TYR A 280 17.40 -19.34 -24.12
C TYR A 280 17.00 -18.31 -25.18
N ARG A 281 17.50 -17.07 -25.06
CA ARG A 281 17.27 -16.01 -26.05
C ARG A 281 17.84 -16.37 -27.42
N ARG A 282 19.05 -16.93 -27.46
CA ARG A 282 19.68 -17.40 -28.71
C ARG A 282 18.91 -18.56 -29.32
N LEU A 283 18.53 -19.55 -28.51
CA LEU A 283 17.79 -20.73 -28.96
C LEU A 283 16.38 -20.38 -29.48
N CYS A 284 15.65 -19.51 -28.78
CA CYS A 284 14.29 -19.15 -29.15
C CYS A 284 14.22 -18.08 -30.26
N GLY A 285 15.32 -17.35 -30.52
CA GLY A 285 15.44 -16.41 -31.63
C GLY A 285 14.31 -15.38 -31.70
N LYS A 286 13.50 -15.43 -32.77
CA LYS A 286 12.36 -14.51 -32.98
C LYS A 286 11.19 -14.79 -32.04
N SER A 287 11.04 -16.02 -31.57
CA SER A 287 9.94 -16.44 -30.67
C SER A 287 10.16 -16.04 -29.21
N TYR A 288 11.37 -15.58 -28.85
CA TYR A 288 11.66 -15.08 -27.51
C TYR A 288 10.94 -13.74 -27.26
N ASN A 289 10.15 -13.68 -26.19
CA ASN A 289 9.49 -12.45 -25.78
C ASN A 289 10.52 -11.45 -25.24
N ARG A 290 10.63 -10.30 -25.92
CA ARG A 290 11.58 -9.24 -25.58
C ARG A 290 11.01 -8.15 -24.67
N GLU A 291 9.71 -8.16 -24.39
CA GLU A 291 9.03 -7.16 -23.54
C GLU A 291 9.62 -7.11 -22.12
N TYR A 292 10.10 -8.24 -21.61
CA TYR A 292 10.57 -8.39 -20.22
C TYR A 292 12.09 -8.62 -20.10
N LEU A 293 12.90 -8.27 -21.10
CA LEU A 293 14.36 -8.55 -21.10
C LEU A 293 15.12 -8.06 -19.87
N GLY A 294 14.68 -6.97 -19.25
CA GLY A 294 15.31 -6.43 -18.05
C GLY A 294 14.99 -7.20 -16.77
N TYR A 295 13.97 -8.07 -16.76
CA TYR A 295 13.48 -8.73 -15.54
C TYR A 295 14.25 -10.01 -15.23
N LEU A 296 14.47 -10.23 -13.94
CA LEU A 296 15.15 -11.42 -13.44
C LEU A 296 14.27 -12.67 -13.56
N CYS A 297 13.01 -12.56 -13.13
CA CYS A 297 12.07 -13.68 -13.03
C CYS A 297 11.26 -13.85 -14.32
N VAL A 298 11.90 -14.36 -15.38
CA VAL A 298 11.24 -14.73 -16.65
C VAL A 298 11.32 -16.24 -16.89
N ASP A 299 10.41 -16.76 -17.70
CA ASP A 299 10.43 -18.15 -18.17
C ASP A 299 11.39 -18.35 -19.37
N GLU A 300 11.47 -19.58 -19.83
CA GLU A 300 12.42 -20.04 -20.86
C GLU A 300 12.18 -19.36 -22.23
N ILE A 301 10.99 -18.76 -22.45
CA ILE A 301 10.65 -18.04 -23.67
C ILE A 301 10.56 -16.53 -23.45
N GLY A 302 10.98 -16.02 -22.28
CA GLY A 302 11.10 -14.60 -21.98
C GLY A 302 9.83 -13.95 -21.42
N ASN A 303 8.80 -14.72 -21.07
CA ASN A 303 7.62 -14.16 -20.40
C ASN A 303 7.89 -13.99 -18.90
N ILE A 304 7.38 -12.90 -18.33
CA ILE A 304 7.49 -12.68 -16.89
C ILE A 304 6.71 -13.72 -16.08
N ILE A 305 7.31 -14.21 -15.00
CA ILE A 305 6.64 -15.10 -14.05
C ILE A 305 5.51 -14.34 -13.37
N ARG A 306 4.29 -14.86 -13.52
CA ARG A 306 3.09 -14.21 -12.97
C ARG A 306 3.06 -14.31 -11.44
N PRO A 307 2.68 -13.25 -10.69
CA PRO A 307 2.56 -13.30 -9.24
C PRO A 307 1.66 -14.43 -8.69
N ASN A 308 0.59 -14.76 -9.40
CA ASN A 308 -0.29 -15.86 -9.02
C ASN A 308 0.36 -17.23 -9.23
N TYR A 309 1.25 -17.39 -10.22
CA TYR A 309 2.00 -18.65 -10.40
C TYR A 309 2.78 -19.00 -9.14
N VAL A 310 3.54 -18.05 -8.57
CA VAL A 310 4.27 -18.27 -7.32
C VAL A 310 3.34 -18.67 -6.18
N SER A 311 2.16 -18.06 -6.11
CA SER A 311 1.18 -18.30 -5.03
C SER A 311 0.51 -19.66 -5.14
N GLU A 312 0.30 -20.14 -6.36
CA GLU A 312 -0.37 -21.40 -6.68
C GLU A 312 0.60 -22.58 -6.66
N GLN A 313 1.84 -22.38 -7.12
CA GLN A 313 2.83 -23.45 -7.25
C GLN A 313 3.66 -23.66 -5.99
N PHE A 314 3.88 -22.62 -5.18
CA PHE A 314 4.66 -22.78 -3.95
C PHE A 314 4.04 -23.79 -2.97
N PRO A 315 2.73 -23.72 -2.62
CA PRO A 315 2.13 -24.74 -1.76
C PRO A 315 2.21 -26.15 -2.34
N LYS A 316 2.08 -26.30 -3.67
CA LYS A 316 2.21 -27.59 -4.36
C LYS A 316 3.64 -28.14 -4.31
N LEU A 317 4.64 -27.26 -4.40
CA LEU A 317 6.04 -27.63 -4.23
C LEU A 317 6.28 -28.16 -2.81
N LEU A 318 5.73 -27.51 -1.79
CA LEU A 318 5.84 -27.97 -0.41
C LEU A 318 5.18 -29.34 -0.21
N GLU A 319 3.92 -29.47 -0.65
CA GLU A 319 3.14 -30.71 -0.53
C GLU A 319 3.83 -31.88 -1.24
N LYS A 320 4.28 -31.69 -2.48
CA LYS A 320 4.96 -32.72 -3.27
C LYS A 320 6.22 -33.26 -2.60
N ASN A 321 6.92 -32.43 -1.82
CA ASN A 321 8.18 -32.79 -1.18
C ASN A 321 8.04 -33.02 0.34
N GLY A 322 6.82 -33.10 0.87
CA GLY A 322 6.59 -33.36 2.29
C GLY A 322 7.03 -32.23 3.23
N LEU A 323 7.18 -31.00 2.73
CA LEU A 323 7.56 -29.85 3.54
C LEU A 323 6.34 -29.26 4.25
N ARG A 324 6.56 -28.74 5.46
CA ARG A 324 5.51 -28.15 6.30
C ARG A 324 4.82 -26.98 5.60
N PRO A 325 3.47 -26.89 5.57
CA PRO A 325 2.80 -25.84 4.82
C PRO A 325 3.06 -24.44 5.41
N ILE A 326 3.65 -23.56 4.60
CA ILE A 326 3.76 -22.11 4.85
C ILE A 326 3.36 -21.34 3.60
N ARG A 327 3.06 -20.05 3.74
CA ARG A 327 2.82 -19.18 2.58
C ARG A 327 4.15 -18.68 2.05
N PHE A 328 4.21 -18.34 0.77
CA PHE A 328 5.42 -17.73 0.20
C PHE A 328 5.86 -16.46 0.95
N HIS A 329 4.90 -15.67 1.44
CA HIS A 329 5.22 -14.47 2.23
C HIS A 329 5.87 -14.78 3.60
N ASP A 330 5.68 -15.99 4.12
CA ASP A 330 6.24 -16.42 5.39
C ASP A 330 7.76 -16.68 5.31
N LEU A 331 8.33 -16.80 4.10
CA LEU A 331 9.79 -16.83 3.90
C LEU A 331 10.46 -15.55 4.39
N ARG A 332 9.79 -14.41 4.28
CA ARG A 332 10.23 -13.14 4.88
C ARG A 332 10.29 -13.22 6.40
N HIS A 333 9.33 -13.91 7.02
CA HIS A 333 9.34 -14.13 8.45
C HIS A 333 10.46 -15.09 8.87
N SER A 334 10.77 -16.05 8.01
CA SER A 334 11.88 -16.99 8.21
C SER A 334 13.23 -16.27 8.15
N CYS A 335 13.44 -15.39 7.16
CA CYS A 335 14.60 -14.50 7.05
C CYS A 335 14.80 -13.68 8.34
N ALA A 336 13.78 -12.97 8.81
CA ALA A 336 13.92 -12.17 10.03
C ALA A 336 14.09 -13.02 11.30
N SER A 337 13.48 -14.21 11.37
CA SER A 337 13.70 -15.13 12.48
C SER A 337 15.16 -15.60 12.54
N LEU A 338 15.76 -15.93 11.39
CA LEU A 338 17.15 -16.35 11.32
C LEU A 338 18.11 -15.20 11.66
N LEU A 339 17.88 -14.00 11.13
CA LEU A 339 18.70 -12.84 11.48
C LEU A 339 18.64 -12.58 13.00
N LEU A 340 17.45 -12.65 13.60
CA LEU A 340 17.29 -12.44 15.03
C LEU A 340 17.96 -13.55 15.86
N ALA A 341 17.80 -14.82 15.45
CA ALA A 341 18.44 -15.95 16.11
C ALA A 341 19.98 -15.86 16.07
N ASN A 342 20.53 -15.20 15.05
CA ASN A 342 21.97 -14.91 14.90
C ASN A 342 22.38 -13.56 15.52
N GLY A 343 21.55 -12.98 16.41
CA GLY A 343 21.90 -11.80 17.19
C GLY A 343 21.81 -10.46 16.46
N VAL A 344 21.26 -10.42 15.24
CA VAL A 344 21.11 -9.16 14.50
C VAL A 344 20.10 -8.25 15.22
N PRO A 345 20.45 -6.99 15.54
CA PRO A 345 19.54 -6.07 16.21
C PRO A 345 18.25 -5.85 15.42
N MET A 346 17.11 -5.80 16.13
CA MET A 346 15.78 -5.64 15.52
C MET A 346 15.67 -4.44 14.57
N LYS A 347 16.38 -3.35 14.88
CA LYS A 347 16.42 -2.16 14.03
C LYS A 347 17.08 -2.44 12.67
N GLN A 348 18.18 -3.19 12.65
CA GLN A 348 18.85 -3.59 11.41
C GLN A 348 17.99 -4.56 10.61
N ILE A 349 17.28 -5.49 11.28
CA ILE A 349 16.32 -6.39 10.62
C ILE A 349 15.17 -5.58 9.97
N GLN A 350 14.67 -4.55 10.66
CA GLN A 350 13.63 -3.67 10.13
C GLN A 350 14.09 -2.98 8.83
N GLU A 351 15.33 -2.50 8.80
CA GLU A 351 15.95 -1.84 7.64
C GLU A 351 16.20 -2.83 6.50
N TRP A 352 16.79 -4.00 6.80
CA TRP A 352 17.02 -5.10 5.86
C TRP A 352 15.72 -5.52 5.14
N LEU A 353 14.64 -5.63 5.90
CA LEU A 353 13.34 -6.00 5.35
C LEU A 353 12.60 -4.82 4.69
N GLY A 354 12.90 -3.58 5.03
CA GLY A 354 12.12 -2.41 4.60
C GLY A 354 10.71 -2.40 5.21
N HIS A 355 10.60 -2.55 6.52
CA HIS A 355 9.37 -2.32 7.28
C HIS A 355 9.24 -0.83 7.64
N SER A 356 8.16 -0.20 7.20
CA SER A 356 7.84 1.18 7.60
C SER A 356 7.44 1.30 9.07
N ASP A 357 6.92 0.22 9.66
CA ASP A 357 6.49 0.16 11.05
C ASP A 357 7.26 -0.94 11.81
N PHE A 358 7.85 -0.55 12.95
CA PHE A 358 8.60 -1.43 13.84
C PHE A 358 7.70 -2.52 14.46
N SER A 359 6.42 -2.22 14.69
CA SER A 359 5.46 -3.14 15.31
C SER A 359 5.28 -4.42 14.49
N THR A 360 5.48 -4.35 13.16
CA THR A 360 5.36 -5.51 12.26
C THR A 360 6.45 -6.54 12.52
N THR A 361 7.67 -6.10 12.86
CA THR A 361 8.77 -7.02 13.20
C THR A 361 8.63 -7.47 14.66
N ALA A 362 8.41 -6.54 15.59
CA ALA A 362 8.38 -6.83 17.03
C ALA A 362 7.27 -7.81 17.43
N ASN A 363 6.04 -7.64 16.91
CA ASN A 363 4.90 -8.48 17.29
C ASN A 363 5.03 -9.94 16.84
N ILE A 364 5.92 -10.23 15.87
CA ILE A 364 6.13 -11.58 15.35
C ILE A 364 7.19 -12.31 16.17
N TYR A 365 8.15 -11.57 16.75
CA TYR A 365 9.33 -12.13 17.40
C TYR A 365 9.41 -11.85 18.91
N ALA A 366 8.38 -11.25 19.51
CA ALA A 366 8.29 -11.03 20.96
C ALA A 366 8.47 -12.32 21.79
N HIS A 367 8.28 -13.51 21.19
CA HIS A 367 8.48 -14.80 21.84
C HIS A 367 9.91 -15.35 21.76
N LEU A 368 10.76 -14.84 20.84
CA LEU A 368 12.18 -15.21 20.74
C LEU A 368 13.06 -14.45 21.75
N ASP A 369 12.43 -13.57 22.54
CA ASP A 369 13.02 -12.64 23.51
C ASP A 369 13.77 -13.31 24.67
N TYR A 370 13.62 -14.61 24.92
CA TYR A 370 14.34 -15.25 26.03
C TYR A 370 15.85 -15.41 25.76
N ALA A 371 16.24 -15.80 24.54
CA ALA A 371 17.67 -15.85 24.17
C ALA A 371 18.29 -14.45 24.15
N SER A 372 17.52 -13.45 23.71
CA SER A 372 17.90 -12.03 23.77
C SER A 372 18.11 -11.58 25.21
N LYS A 373 17.22 -11.97 26.14
CA LYS A 373 17.36 -11.73 27.58
C LYS A 373 18.61 -12.36 28.18
N LEU A 374 18.98 -13.57 27.76
CA LEU A 374 20.24 -14.20 28.19
C LEU A 374 21.46 -13.39 27.71
N SER A 375 21.47 -12.94 26.46
CA SER A 375 22.55 -12.08 25.95
C SER A 375 22.61 -10.72 26.65
N SER A 376 21.46 -10.11 26.95
CA SER A 376 21.39 -8.86 27.72
C SER A 376 21.85 -9.06 29.17
N ALA A 377 21.51 -10.19 29.79
CA ALA A 377 22.01 -10.56 31.11
C ALA A 377 23.53 -10.76 31.09
N GLN A 378 24.07 -11.45 30.08
CA GLN A 378 25.51 -11.63 29.88
C GLN A 378 26.25 -10.31 29.72
N ALA A 379 25.75 -9.40 28.86
CA ALA A 379 26.31 -8.07 28.69
C ALA A 379 26.28 -7.24 29.99
N MET A 380 25.23 -7.42 30.82
CA MET A 380 25.15 -6.79 32.13
C MET A 380 26.14 -7.39 33.12
N LEU A 381 26.35 -8.71 33.11
CA LEU A 381 27.37 -9.39 33.93
C LEU A 381 28.78 -8.91 33.57
N GLU A 382 29.08 -8.77 32.28
CA GLU A 382 30.36 -8.26 31.79
C GLU A 382 30.54 -6.77 32.14
N GLY A 383 29.54 -5.94 31.86
CA GLY A 383 29.60 -4.50 32.12
C GLY A 383 29.66 -4.12 33.60
N LEU A 384 29.08 -4.93 34.49
CA LEU A 384 29.17 -4.76 35.95
C LEU A 384 30.38 -5.49 36.58
N GLY A 385 31.21 -6.16 35.78
CA GLY A 385 32.42 -6.82 36.25
C GLY A 385 32.20 -8.15 36.98
N TYR A 386 31.01 -8.73 36.93
CA TYR A 386 30.72 -10.06 37.46
C TYR A 386 31.28 -11.20 36.59
N GLY A 387 31.69 -10.91 35.35
CA GLY A 387 32.24 -11.90 34.40
C GLY A 387 33.68 -12.35 34.64
N ASN A 388 34.41 -11.72 35.57
CA ASN A 388 35.81 -12.04 35.90
C ASN A 388 35.98 -12.74 37.26
N ALA A 389 34.96 -13.46 37.74
CA ALA A 389 35.10 -14.38 38.85
C ALA A 389 35.38 -15.79 38.33
N SER A 390 36.62 -16.05 37.91
CA SER A 390 37.11 -17.41 37.68
C SER A 390 37.90 -17.90 38.88
N ALA A 391 37.27 -18.75 39.70
CA ALA A 391 37.85 -19.91 40.38
C ALA A 391 36.72 -20.77 40.95
#